data_AF-A0A7V9C0T8-F1
#
_entry.id   AF-A0A7V9C0T8-F1
#
_cell.length_a   1.000
_cell.length_b   1.000
_cell.length_c   1.000
_cell.angle_alpha   90.00
_cell.angle_beta   90.00
_cell.angle_gamma   90.00
#
_symmetry.space_group_name_H-M   'P 1'
#
loop_
_entity.id
_entity.type
_entity.pdbx_description
1 polymer ?
#
loop_
_entity_poly.entity_id
_entity_poly.type
_entity_poly.pdbx_seq_one_letter_code
_entity_poly.pdbx_strand_id
1 'polypeptide(L)'
;LSVAVAPSPRTRQLFREHLVGTVLRYIDDVFSGAGLVKANVPPEQLPGGERRSLVEEYYAGVDWVSPRDVAKVLRAYEHILLDAPVDEHREKLIRALRVDGFTVDEHGRINPPAALDLGIDKDSLDDPEAFRGYERRSSRT
;
A
#
# COMPACT_ATOMS: atom_id res chain seq x y z
N LEU A 1 -16.63 10.63 13.06
CA LEU A 1 -15.81 10.57 11.83
C LEU A 1 -14.48 9.93 12.23
N SER A 2 -14.30 8.64 11.92
CA SER A 2 -13.00 7.97 12.06
C SER A 2 -12.11 8.45 10.93
N VAL A 3 -11.02 9.16 11.24
CA VAL A 3 -10.05 9.62 10.23
C VAL A 3 -9.09 8.46 10.00
N ALA A 4 -8.95 7.92 8.80
CA ALA A 4 -7.90 6.92 8.57
C ALA A 4 -6.51 7.49 8.90
N VAL A 5 -5.73 6.83 9.75
CA VAL A 5 -4.31 7.12 9.93
C VAL A 5 -3.60 6.61 8.69
N ALA A 6 -3.30 7.51 7.76
CA ALA A 6 -2.37 7.23 6.68
C ALA A 6 -0.93 7.24 7.21
N PRO A 7 -0.01 6.43 6.63
CA PRO A 7 1.41 6.56 6.91
C PRO A 7 1.91 7.99 6.67
N SER A 8 2.74 8.50 7.58
CA SER A 8 3.26 9.85 7.49
C SER A 8 4.10 10.04 6.21
N PRO A 9 4.30 11.28 5.73
CA PRO A 9 5.20 11.53 4.60
C PRO A 9 6.60 10.93 4.80
N ARG A 10 7.09 10.91 6.05
CA ARG A 10 8.38 10.32 6.41
C ARG A 10 8.39 8.80 6.19
N THR A 11 7.36 8.10 6.66
CA THR A 11 7.24 6.64 6.46
C THR A 11 7.14 6.31 4.97
N ARG A 12 6.31 7.06 4.23
CA ARG A 12 6.19 6.89 2.77
C ARG A 12 7.50 7.09 2.02
N GLN A 13 8.28 8.09 2.41
CA GLN A 13 9.63 8.32 1.88
C GLN A 13 10.56 7.14 2.18
N LEU A 14 10.55 6.59 3.39
CA LEU A 14 11.43 5.47 3.75
C LEU A 14 11.11 4.21 2.93
N PHE A 15 9.83 3.89 2.72
CA PHE A 15 9.42 2.79 1.85
C PHE A 15 9.82 3.05 0.39
N ARG A 16 9.67 4.28 -0.10
CA ARG A 16 10.14 4.65 -1.45
C ARG A 16 11.64 4.43 -1.60
N GLU A 17 12.45 4.92 -0.67
CA GLU A 17 13.91 4.76 -0.78
C GLU A 17 14.33 3.29 -0.65
N HIS A 18 13.60 2.46 0.11
CA HIS A 18 13.78 1.01 0.09
C HIS A 18 13.50 0.43 -1.31
N LEU A 19 12.37 0.78 -1.92
CA LEU A 19 11.99 0.32 -3.26
C LEU A 19 12.97 0.76 -4.35
N VAL A 20 13.62 1.92 -4.21
CA VAL A 20 14.67 2.37 -5.14
C VAL A 20 15.88 1.44 -5.18
N GLY A 21 16.13 0.67 -4.11
CA GLY A 21 17.14 -0.38 -4.07
C GLY A 21 16.76 -1.67 -4.80
N THR A 22 15.52 -1.78 -5.29
CA THR A 22 14.99 -2.96 -5.98
C THR A 22 14.93 -2.77 -7.50
N VAL A 23 14.17 -3.61 -8.22
CA VAL A 23 13.97 -3.51 -9.68
C VAL A 23 12.59 -2.94 -10.02
N LEU A 24 12.46 -2.23 -11.15
CA LEU A 24 11.20 -1.61 -11.58
C LEU A 24 10.01 -2.59 -11.60
N ARG A 25 10.25 -3.82 -12.08
CA ARG A 25 9.23 -4.86 -12.12
C ARG A 25 8.69 -5.20 -10.74
N TYR A 26 9.56 -5.33 -9.73
CA TYR A 26 9.14 -5.61 -8.36
C TYR A 26 8.26 -4.47 -7.82
N ILE A 27 8.65 -3.22 -8.06
CA ILE A 27 7.87 -2.04 -7.63
C ILE A 27 6.46 -2.07 -8.25
N ASP A 28 6.38 -2.35 -9.56
CA ASP A 28 5.10 -2.43 -10.27
C ASP A 28 4.25 -3.61 -9.75
N ASP A 29 4.85 -4.79 -9.56
CA ASP A 29 4.18 -5.99 -9.06
C ASP A 29 3.60 -5.78 -7.65
N VAL A 30 4.35 -5.19 -6.71
CA VAL A 30 3.88 -5.01 -5.31
C VAL A 30 2.75 -3.98 -5.21
N PHE A 31 2.80 -2.90 -5.96
CA PHE A 31 1.75 -1.88 -5.92
C PHE A 31 0.51 -2.29 -6.70
N SER A 32 0.68 -2.79 -7.93
CA SER A 32 -0.46 -3.25 -8.76
C SER A 32 -1.13 -4.47 -8.14
N GLY A 33 -0.36 -5.40 -7.56
CA GLY A 33 -0.88 -6.56 -6.82
C GLY A 33 -1.69 -6.17 -5.58
N ALA A 34 -1.36 -5.05 -4.95
CA ALA A 34 -2.16 -4.48 -3.86
C ALA A 34 -3.41 -3.71 -4.36
N GLY A 35 -3.62 -3.61 -5.67
CA GLY A 35 -4.76 -2.91 -6.29
C GLY A 35 -4.59 -1.39 -6.38
N LEU A 36 -3.35 -0.89 -6.29
CA LEU A 36 -3.04 0.51 -6.54
C LEU A 36 -2.91 0.77 -8.04
N VAL A 37 -3.22 1.99 -8.44
CA VAL A 37 -3.18 2.43 -9.83
C VAL A 37 -2.29 3.67 -9.90
N LYS A 38 -1.46 3.74 -10.94
CA LYS A 38 -0.63 4.91 -11.22
C LYS A 38 -1.49 6.09 -11.65
N ALA A 39 -1.16 7.28 -11.16
CA ALA A 39 -1.62 8.51 -11.77
C ALA A 39 -0.68 8.94 -12.89
N ASN A 40 -1.22 9.62 -13.90
CA ASN A 40 -0.41 10.29 -14.89
C ASN A 40 0.16 11.58 -14.29
N VAL A 41 1.46 11.56 -13.94
CA VAL A 41 2.16 12.71 -13.37
C VAL A 41 3.07 13.31 -14.44
N PRO A 42 3.03 14.63 -14.70
CA PRO A 42 3.92 15.25 -15.66
C PRO A 42 5.41 15.02 -15.32
N PRO A 43 6.28 14.74 -16.30
CA PRO A 43 7.69 14.42 -16.06
C PRO A 43 8.44 15.48 -15.24
N GLU A 44 8.10 16.76 -15.38
CA GLU A 44 8.70 17.88 -14.66
C GLU A 44 8.35 17.92 -13.16
N GLN A 45 7.32 17.18 -12.73
CA GLN A 45 6.92 17.05 -11.33
C GLN A 45 7.48 15.77 -10.68
N LEU A 46 8.00 14.84 -11.49
CA LEU A 46 8.57 13.60 -10.99
C LEU A 46 10.01 13.81 -10.50
N PRO A 47 10.40 13.13 -9.41
CA PRO A 47 11.79 13.13 -8.96
C PRO A 47 12.68 12.43 -10.00
N GLY A 48 13.98 12.73 -9.94
CA GLY A 48 14.96 12.05 -10.77
C GLY A 48 15.09 10.55 -10.46
N GLY A 49 15.15 9.75 -11.53
CA GLY A 49 15.40 8.31 -11.51
C GLY A 49 14.14 7.47 -11.60
N GLU A 50 14.12 6.54 -12.58
CA GLU A 50 12.92 5.78 -12.98
C GLU A 50 12.20 5.09 -11.83
N ARG A 51 12.93 4.51 -10.86
CA ARG A 51 12.32 3.83 -9.72
C ARG A 51 11.63 4.79 -8.75
N ARG A 52 12.22 5.98 -8.51
CA ARG A 52 11.56 7.00 -7.68
C ARG A 52 10.33 7.53 -8.39
N SER A 53 10.45 7.81 -9.68
CA SER A 53 9.34 8.27 -10.51
C SER A 53 8.18 7.27 -10.48
N LEU A 54 8.45 5.98 -10.65
CA LEU A 54 7.43 4.93 -10.63
C LEU A 54 6.70 4.85 -9.27
N VAL A 55 7.42 4.93 -8.15
CA VAL A 55 6.78 4.98 -6.82
C VAL A 55 5.91 6.23 -6.66
N GLU A 56 6.37 7.38 -7.14
CA GLU A 56 5.60 8.63 -7.07
C GLU A 56 4.34 8.58 -7.93
N GLU A 57 4.37 7.96 -9.11
CA GLU A 57 3.19 7.75 -9.94
C GLU A 57 2.12 6.92 -9.19
N TYR A 58 2.53 5.87 -8.47
CA TYR A 58 1.63 5.11 -7.61
C TYR A 58 1.12 5.94 -6.44
N TYR A 59 1.99 6.65 -5.73
CA TYR A 59 1.58 7.50 -4.59
C TYR A 59 0.67 8.66 -4.99
N ALA A 60 0.83 9.20 -6.19
CA ALA A 60 -0.04 10.23 -6.75
C ALA A 60 -1.44 9.69 -7.11
N GLY A 61 -1.57 8.38 -7.34
CA GLY A 61 -2.86 7.71 -7.54
C GLY A 61 -3.61 7.34 -6.26
N VAL A 62 -3.01 7.57 -5.08
CA VAL A 62 -3.60 7.25 -3.78
C VAL A 62 -4.41 8.43 -3.26
N ASP A 63 -5.69 8.21 -2.95
CA ASP A 63 -6.44 9.11 -2.07
C ASP A 63 -6.07 8.83 -0.60
N TRP A 64 -5.18 9.65 -0.03
CA TRP A 64 -4.67 9.48 1.33
C TRP A 64 -5.70 9.77 2.44
N VAL A 65 -6.88 10.31 2.12
CA VAL A 65 -7.99 10.42 3.09
C VAL A 65 -8.95 9.24 3.01
N SER A 66 -8.85 8.40 1.98
CA SER A 66 -9.68 7.20 1.78
C SER A 66 -9.10 6.02 2.58
N PRO A 67 -9.83 5.46 3.57
CA PRO A 67 -9.37 4.28 4.30
C PRO A 67 -9.11 3.08 3.38
N ARG A 68 -9.87 2.97 2.29
CA ARG A 68 -9.72 1.89 1.31
C ARG A 68 -8.39 1.99 0.58
N ASP A 69 -7.99 3.19 0.15
CA ASP A 69 -6.73 3.37 -0.58
C ASP A 69 -5.53 3.26 0.37
N VAL A 70 -5.64 3.81 1.59
CA VAL A 70 -4.64 3.59 2.63
C VAL A 70 -4.45 2.10 2.92
N ALA A 71 -5.53 1.31 3.02
CA ALA A 71 -5.42 -0.13 3.23
C ALA A 71 -4.67 -0.86 2.11
N LYS A 72 -4.82 -0.42 0.85
CA LYS A 72 -4.03 -0.98 -0.28
C LYS A 72 -2.55 -0.66 -0.13
N VAL A 73 -2.20 0.58 0.24
CA VAL A 73 -0.80 0.96 0.51
C VAL A 73 -0.21 0.11 1.63
N LEU A 74 -0.96 -0.10 2.72
CA LEU A 74 -0.51 -0.95 3.82
C LEU A 74 -0.28 -2.39 3.37
N ARG A 75 -1.14 -2.97 2.52
CA ARG A 75 -0.91 -4.30 1.92
C ARG A 75 0.36 -4.34 1.07
N ALA A 76 0.63 -3.31 0.28
CA ALA A 76 1.88 -3.22 -0.47
C ALA A 76 3.09 -3.19 0.48
N TYR A 77 2.98 -2.46 1.61
CA TYR A 77 4.03 -2.43 2.63
C TYR A 77 4.21 -3.79 3.33
N GLU A 78 3.12 -4.52 3.61
CA GLU A 78 3.18 -5.90 4.12
C GLU A 78 3.95 -6.82 3.17
N HIS A 79 3.68 -6.77 1.86
CA HIS A 79 4.45 -7.53 0.86
C HIS A 79 5.94 -7.16 0.87
N ILE A 80 6.24 -5.86 0.94
CA ILE A 80 7.62 -5.38 1.02
C ILE A 80 8.32 -5.90 2.28
N LEU A 81 7.65 -5.88 3.43
CA LEU A 81 8.23 -6.35 4.70
C LEU A 81 8.38 -7.88 4.76
N LEU A 82 7.55 -8.61 4.01
CA LEU A 82 7.63 -10.07 3.87
C LEU A 82 8.83 -10.48 3.03
N ASP A 83 9.06 -9.78 1.90
CA ASP A 83 10.12 -10.10 0.95
C ASP A 83 11.49 -9.54 1.36
N ALA A 84 11.51 -8.48 2.17
CA ALA A 84 12.75 -7.87 2.65
C ALA A 84 13.51 -8.79 3.62
N PRO A 85 14.86 -8.86 3.52
CA PRO A 85 15.67 -9.59 4.49
C PRO A 85 15.49 -9.02 5.91
N VAL A 86 15.64 -9.89 6.92
CA VAL A 86 15.58 -9.48 8.32
C VAL A 86 16.88 -8.79 8.71
N ASP A 87 16.95 -7.48 8.47
CA ASP A 87 18.11 -6.64 8.69
C ASP A 87 17.75 -5.27 9.30
N GLU A 88 18.77 -4.42 9.49
CA GLU A 88 18.60 -3.06 10.03
C GLU A 88 17.71 -2.18 9.14
N HIS A 89 17.72 -2.40 7.83
CA HIS A 89 16.88 -1.64 6.91
C HIS A 89 15.40 -1.99 7.09
N ARG A 90 15.06 -3.28 7.20
CA ARG A 90 13.70 -3.73 7.51
C ARG A 90 13.23 -3.22 8.87
N GLU A 91 14.07 -3.32 9.89
CA GLU A 91 13.73 -2.80 11.24
C GLU A 91 13.49 -1.28 11.24
N LYS A 92 14.22 -0.53 10.39
CA LYS A 92 13.98 0.91 10.21
C LYS A 92 12.61 1.22 9.61
N LEU A 93 12.12 0.42 8.65
CA LEU A 93 10.77 0.55 8.10
C LEU A 93 9.71 0.26 9.15
N ILE A 94 9.88 -0.83 9.91
CA ILE A 94 8.98 -1.21 11.00
C ILE A 94 8.95 -0.13 12.09
N ARG A 95 10.11 0.44 12.43
CA ARG A 95 10.20 1.53 13.41
C ARG A 95 9.45 2.78 12.93
N ALA A 96 9.49 3.10 11.64
CA ALA A 96 8.75 4.23 11.09
C ALA A 96 7.23 4.01 11.19
N LEU A 97 6.74 2.81 10.88
CA LEU A 97 5.34 2.42 11.08
C LEU A 97 4.93 2.54 12.56
N ARG A 98 5.79 2.08 13.49
CA ARG A 98 5.55 2.22 14.94
C ARG A 98 5.46 3.67 15.41
N VAL A 99 6.31 4.55 14.87
CA VAL A 99 6.25 5.99 15.16
C VAL A 99 4.92 6.61 14.72
N ASP A 100 4.36 6.14 13.59
CA ASP A 100 3.04 6.55 13.10
C ASP A 100 1.87 5.87 13.85
N GLY A 101 2.15 5.02 14.83
CA GLY A 101 1.15 4.35 15.68
C GLY A 101 0.66 2.99 15.16
N PHE A 102 1.21 2.48 14.06
CA PHE A 102 0.92 1.14 13.58
C PHE A 102 1.69 0.08 14.40
N THR A 103 1.12 -1.12 14.48
CA THR A 103 1.87 -2.29 14.96
C THR A 103 2.13 -3.24 13.80
N VAL A 104 3.24 -3.96 13.88
CA VAL A 104 3.62 -5.00 12.91
C VAL A 104 3.74 -6.30 13.68
N ASP A 105 2.98 -7.32 13.31
CA ASP A 105 3.03 -8.62 13.96
C ASP A 105 4.20 -9.49 13.48
N GLU A 106 4.33 -10.69 14.04
CA GLU A 106 5.40 -11.63 13.71
C GLU A 106 5.37 -12.12 12.25
N HIS A 107 4.22 -12.01 11.59
CA HIS A 107 4.03 -12.37 10.18
C HIS A 107 4.21 -11.17 9.24
N GLY A 108 4.57 -9.99 9.76
CA GLY A 108 4.73 -8.78 8.98
C GLY A 108 3.42 -8.07 8.65
N ARG A 109 2.29 -8.45 9.26
CA ARG A 109 1.01 -7.78 9.06
C ARG A 109 0.98 -6.45 9.79
N ILE A 110 0.47 -5.42 9.11
CA ILE A 110 0.40 -4.06 9.64
C ILE A 110 -1.01 -3.83 10.19
N ASN A 111 -1.09 -3.60 11.50
CA ASN A 111 -2.34 -3.27 12.18
C ASN A 111 -2.39 -1.77 12.47
N PRO A 112 -3.48 -1.08 12.10
CA PRO A 112 -3.66 0.33 12.45
C PRO A 112 -3.81 0.52 13.97
N PRO A 113 -3.54 1.73 14.51
CA PRO A 113 -3.76 2.02 15.92
C PRO A 113 -5.22 1.74 16.31
N ALA A 114 -5.46 1.17 17.49
CA ALA A 114 -6.79 0.70 17.95
C ALA A 114 -7.89 1.78 18.00
N ALA A 115 -7.53 3.07 17.98
CA ALA A 115 -8.49 4.18 17.85
C ALA A 115 -9.08 4.30 16.43
N LEU A 116 -8.62 3.46 15.50
CA LEU A 116 -8.92 3.53 14.09
C LEU A 116 -9.71 2.29 13.65
N ASP A 117 -11.03 2.38 13.77
CA ASP A 117 -11.87 1.53 12.96
C ASP A 117 -11.72 2.00 11.50
N LEU A 118 -11.02 1.22 10.68
CA LEU A 118 -10.80 1.51 9.25
C LEU A 118 -12.08 1.44 8.42
N GLY A 119 -13.25 1.17 9.04
CA GLY A 119 -14.51 1.04 8.31
C GLY A 119 -14.46 -0.06 7.25
N ILE A 120 -13.52 -1.01 7.41
CA ILE A 120 -13.57 -2.26 6.68
C ILE A 120 -14.69 -3.03 7.36
N ASP A 121 -15.86 -2.93 6.77
CA ASP A 121 -17.01 -3.73 7.17
C ASP A 121 -16.60 -5.20 7.04
N LYS A 122 -16.27 -5.83 8.17
CA LYS A 122 -15.89 -7.25 8.18
C LYS A 122 -17.06 -8.12 7.70
N ASP A 123 -18.29 -7.65 7.85
CA ASP A 123 -19.48 -8.33 7.37
C ASP A 123 -19.58 -8.31 5.83
N SER A 124 -18.87 -7.40 5.14
CA SER A 124 -18.72 -7.43 3.68
C SER A 124 -17.80 -8.55 3.18
N LEU A 125 -17.02 -9.21 4.05
CA LEU A 125 -16.17 -10.34 3.67
C LEU A 125 -16.88 -11.69 3.80
N ASP A 126 -17.99 -11.73 4.55
CA ASP A 126 -18.82 -12.92 4.76
C ASP A 126 -20.05 -12.97 3.83
N ASP A 127 -20.14 -12.09 2.82
CA ASP A 127 -21.16 -12.17 1.78
C ASP A 127 -20.71 -13.09 0.63
N PRO A 128 -21.19 -14.35 0.57
CA PRO A 128 -20.86 -15.28 -0.51
C PRO A 128 -21.41 -14.83 -1.89
N GLU A 129 -22.24 -13.78 -1.96
CA GLU A 129 -22.73 -13.23 -3.23
C GLU A 129 -21.79 -12.19 -3.86
N ALA A 130 -20.83 -11.61 -3.12
CA ALA A 130 -19.89 -10.63 -3.65
C ALA A 130 -19.00 -11.18 -4.79
N PHE A 131 -18.84 -12.51 -4.87
CA PHE A 131 -18.10 -13.20 -5.93
C PHE A 131 -18.93 -13.49 -7.20
N ARG A 132 -20.27 -13.36 -7.18
CA ARG A 132 -21.12 -13.76 -8.33
C ARG A 132 -21.30 -12.69 -9.40
N GLY A 133 -20.79 -11.48 -9.19
CA GLY A 133 -20.91 -10.37 -10.15
C GLY A 133 -19.97 -10.43 -11.37
N TYR A 134 -18.91 -11.24 -11.34
CA TYR A 134 -17.85 -11.20 -12.36
C TYR A 134 -18.02 -12.19 -13.53
N GLU A 135 -18.96 -13.14 -13.49
CA GLU A 135 -19.14 -14.15 -14.54
C GLU A 135 -20.45 -14.06 -15.34
N ARG A 136 -20.94 -12.84 -15.64
CA ARG A 136 -22.03 -12.66 -16.63
C ARG A 136 -21.80 -11.52 -17.62
N ARG A 137 -20.57 -11.41 -18.15
CA ARG A 137 -20.29 -10.56 -19.33
C ARG A 137 -19.51 -11.24 -20.47
N SER A 138 -19.38 -12.57 -20.43
CA SER A 138 -18.71 -13.35 -21.49
C SER A 138 -19.58 -14.49 -21.97
N SER A 139 -20.73 -14.20 -22.59
CA SER A 139 -21.46 -15.09 -23.49
C SER A 139 -22.60 -14.32 -24.17
N ARG A 140 -22.24 -13.52 -25.17
CA ARG A 140 -23.19 -13.07 -26.20
C ARG A 140 -22.47 -13.00 -27.54
N THR A 141 -22.39 -14.13 -28.23
CA THR A 141 -22.47 -14.28 -29.69
C THR A 141 -22.82 -15.73 -29.94
#